data_AF-A0A7Z9UD91-F1
#
_entry.id   AF-A0A7Z9UD91-F1
#
_cell.length_a   1.000
_cell.length_b   1.000
_cell.length_c   1.000
_cell.angle_alpha   90.00
_cell.angle_beta   90.00
_cell.angle_gamma   90.00
#
_symmetry.space_group_name_H-M   'P 1'
#
loop_
_entity.id
_entity.type
_entity.pdbx_description
1 polymer ?
#
loop_
_entity_poly.entity_id
_entity_poly.type
_entity_poly.pdbx_seq_one_letter_code
_entity_poly.pdbx_strand_id
1 'polypeptide(L)'
;MSGRTIVYTWIARESFQTEQFLYRARKYCEIQMTETARVLLVEDSPSDAKLVEIAVEELNWINKLDVAEDGESAIAYLESKRSHPELTPHLILLDLNMPRMNGFQVLD
;
A
#
# COMPACT_ATOMS: atom_id res chain seq x y z
N MET A 1 13.28 17.21 3.73
CA MET A 1 12.93 16.36 2.57
C MET A 1 11.48 15.95 2.77
N SER A 2 10.57 16.56 2.01
CA SER A 2 9.12 16.32 2.17
C SER A 2 8.81 14.97 1.53
N GLY A 3 8.60 13.94 2.36
CA GLY A 3 8.19 12.61 1.90
C GLY A 3 6.86 12.73 1.15
N ARG A 4 6.89 12.55 -0.16
CA ARG A 4 5.68 12.46 -0.97
C ARG A 4 5.14 11.05 -0.82
N THR A 5 3.96 10.90 -0.24
CA THR A 5 3.18 9.66 -0.33
C THR A 5 2.83 9.44 -1.80
N ILE A 6 3.18 8.27 -2.33
CA ILE A 6 2.83 7.88 -3.71
C ILE A 6 1.76 6.79 -3.60
N VAL A 7 0.62 7.02 -4.26
CA VAL A 7 -0.49 6.06 -4.30
C VAL A 7 -0.41 5.25 -5.59
N TYR A 8 -0.43 3.92 -5.48
CA TYR A 8 -0.56 3.03 -6.64
C TYR A 8 -1.92 2.37 -6.61
N THR A 9 -2.60 2.41 -7.75
CA THR A 9 -3.89 1.75 -7.97
C THR A 9 -3.69 0.46 -8.76
N TRP A 10 -4.23 -0.66 -8.28
CA TRP A 10 -4.12 -1.96 -8.97
C TRP A 10 -5.50 -2.50 -9.37
N ILE A 11 -5.60 -3.09 -10.57
CA ILE A 11 -6.80 -3.82 -11.03
C ILE A 11 -6.43 -5.30 -11.02
N ALA A 12 -6.98 -6.05 -10.05
CA ALA A 12 -6.83 -7.49 -10.01
C ALA A 12 -7.68 -8.14 -11.12
N ARG A 13 -7.05 -8.53 -12.23
CA ARG A 13 -7.50 -9.69 -13.01
C ARG A 13 -6.33 -10.61 -13.29
N GLU A 14 -6.55 -11.85 -12.87
CA GLU A 14 -5.86 -13.08 -13.27
C GLU A 14 -4.35 -13.12 -13.03
N SER A 15 -4.00 -13.88 -11.99
CA SER A 15 -2.65 -14.24 -11.58
C SER A 15 -1.93 -13.10 -10.87
N PHE A 16 -1.71 -13.30 -9.58
CA PHE A 16 -0.73 -12.58 -8.77
C PHE A 16 0.64 -12.71 -9.46
N GLN A 17 0.96 -11.80 -10.38
CA GLN A 17 2.30 -11.70 -10.96
C GLN A 17 3.16 -10.96 -9.95
N THR A 18 3.49 -11.65 -8.85
CA THR A 18 4.37 -11.18 -7.77
C THR A 18 5.55 -10.41 -8.37
N GLU A 19 6.20 -11.00 -9.39
CA GLU A 19 7.32 -10.41 -10.13
C GLU A 19 7.07 -8.97 -10.64
N GLN A 20 5.90 -8.65 -11.19
CA GLN A 20 5.62 -7.29 -11.68
C GLN A 20 5.41 -6.30 -10.53
N PHE A 21 4.76 -6.75 -9.46
CA PHE A 21 4.59 -5.96 -8.25
C PHE A 21 5.94 -5.70 -7.59
N LEU A 22 6.72 -6.75 -7.32
CA LEU A 22 8.06 -6.65 -6.73
C LEU A 22 8.98 -5.80 -7.60
N TYR A 23 8.97 -6.00 -8.92
CA TYR A 23 9.78 -5.21 -9.84
C TYR A 23 9.46 -3.72 -9.79
N ARG A 24 8.17 -3.35 -9.84
CA ARG A 24 7.76 -1.94 -9.80
C ARG A 24 8.02 -1.34 -8.42
N ALA A 25 7.56 -2.01 -7.37
CA ALA A 25 7.75 -1.57 -5.99
C ALA A 25 9.25 -1.39 -5.67
N ARG A 26 10.08 -2.37 -6.02
CA ARG A 26 11.55 -2.28 -5.91
C ARG A 26 12.11 -1.14 -6.74
N LYS A 27 11.72 -0.97 -8.01
CA LYS A 27 12.24 0.12 -8.84
C LYS A 27 11.97 1.49 -8.23
N TYR A 28 10.78 1.72 -7.69
CA TYR A 28 10.48 3.00 -7.03
C TYR A 28 11.25 3.20 -5.74
N CYS A 29 11.45 2.12 -4.96
CA CYS A 29 12.20 2.19 -3.72
C CYS A 29 13.72 2.33 -3.95
N GLU A 30 14.27 1.65 -4.96
CA GLU A 30 15.66 1.82 -5.44
C GLU A 30 15.94 3.24 -5.93
N ILE A 31 14.93 3.94 -6.46
CA ILE A 31 15.10 5.30 -7.00
C ILE A 31 15.12 6.36 -5.88
N GLN A 32 14.54 6.11 -4.69
CA GLN A 32 14.38 7.17 -3.67
C GLN A 32 14.66 6.83 -2.20
N MET A 33 14.89 5.58 -1.79
CA MET A 33 14.96 5.24 -0.35
C MET A 33 16.27 4.57 0.06
N THR A 34 16.97 5.22 1.00
CA THR A 34 18.11 4.65 1.74
C THR A 34 17.67 3.92 3.03
N GLU A 35 16.37 3.88 3.31
CA GLU A 35 15.76 3.32 4.52
C GLU A 35 14.57 2.39 4.18
N THR A 36 14.13 1.61 5.16
CA THR A 36 13.03 0.64 5.01
C THR A 36 11.66 1.34 4.91
N ALA A 37 10.79 0.85 4.03
CA ALA A 37 9.53 1.49 3.68
C ALA A 37 8.36 1.03 4.58
N ARG A 38 7.49 1.98 4.92
CA ARG A 38 6.14 1.74 5.49
C ARG A 38 5.12 1.71 4.36
N VAL A 39 4.29 0.67 4.32
CA VAL A 39 3.27 0.44 3.29
C VAL A 39 1.89 0.32 3.94
N LEU A 40 0.89 0.96 3.34
CA LEU A 40 -0.53 0.76 3.68
C LEU A 40 -1.18 -0.04 2.55
N LEU A 41 -1.75 -1.19 2.87
CA LEU A 41 -2.62 -1.96 1.97
C LEU A 41 -4.08 -1.62 2.27
N VAL A 42 -4.88 -1.38 1.24
CA VAL A 42 -6.33 -1.17 1.33
C VAL A 42 -7.00 -2.27 0.51
N GLU A 43 -7.59 -3.25 1.20
CA GLU A 43 -8.08 -4.51 0.63
C GLU A 43 -9.20 -5.07 1.53
N ASP A 44 -10.39 -5.33 0.98
CA ASP A 44 -11.55 -5.80 1.74
C ASP A 44 -11.62 -7.33 1.85
N SER A 45 -10.84 -8.04 1.04
CA SER A 45 -10.70 -9.50 1.08
C SER A 45 -9.55 -9.93 2.01
N PRO A 46 -9.83 -10.57 3.17
CA PRO A 46 -8.77 -11.05 4.06
C PRO A 46 -7.86 -12.09 3.40
N SER A 47 -8.39 -12.81 2.39
CA SER A 47 -7.61 -13.81 1.65
C SER A 47 -6.58 -13.14 0.73
N ASP A 48 -6.99 -12.10 0.01
CA ASP A 48 -6.10 -11.36 -0.89
C ASP A 48 -5.09 -10.51 -0.10
N ALA A 49 -5.54 -9.90 1.00
CA ALA A 49 -4.65 -9.23 1.94
C ALA A 49 -3.54 -10.16 2.44
N LYS A 50 -3.88 -11.42 2.76
CA LYS A 50 -2.90 -12.40 3.22
C LYS A 50 -1.88 -12.77 2.15
N LEU A 51 -2.28 -12.83 0.88
CA LEU A 51 -1.35 -13.07 -0.23
C LEU A 51 -0.35 -11.92 -0.38
N VAL A 52 -0.82 -10.68 -0.22
CA VAL A 52 0.05 -9.50 -0.23
C VAL A 52 1.00 -9.49 0.96
N GLU A 53 0.53 -9.83 2.17
CA GLU A 53 1.41 -9.97 3.34
C GLU A 53 2.57 -10.93 3.09
N ILE A 54 2.27 -12.13 2.56
CA ILE A 54 3.29 -13.14 2.24
C ILE A 54 4.28 -12.60 1.21
N ALA A 55 3.79 -11.94 0.15
CA ALA A 55 4.66 -11.35 -0.87
C ALA A 55 5.54 -10.20 -0.34
N VAL A 56 5.04 -9.46 0.66
CA VAL A 56 5.77 -8.39 1.33
C VAL A 56 6.81 -8.95 2.32
N GLU A 57 6.53 -10.07 2.98
CA GLU A 57 7.52 -10.76 3.85
C GLU A 57 8.77 -11.19 3.06
N GLU A 58 8.62 -11.52 1.77
CA GLU A 58 9.74 -11.80 0.87
C GLU A 58 10.56 -10.55 0.49
N LEU A 59 10.04 -9.34 0.78
CA LEU A 59 10.70 -8.07 0.51
C LEU A 59 11.44 -7.54 1.73
N ASN A 60 12.75 -7.64 1.68
CA ASN A 60 13.68 -7.15 2.71
C ASN A 60 13.79 -5.61 2.84
N TRP A 61 13.01 -4.84 2.08
CA TRP A 61 13.00 -3.38 2.12
C TRP A 61 11.71 -2.78 2.71
N ILE A 62 10.69 -3.58 3.02
CA ILE A 62 9.47 -3.14 3.72
C ILE A 62 9.61 -3.44 5.21
N ASN A 63 9.56 -2.43 6.08
CA ASN A 63 9.62 -2.64 7.54
C ASN A 63 8.25 -2.84 8.19
N LYS A 64 7.20 -2.36 7.53
CA LYS A 64 5.88 -2.27 8.12
C LYS A 64 4.85 -2.27 7.01
N LEU A 65 3.96 -3.26 7.09
CA LEU A 65 2.71 -3.31 6.36
C LEU A 65 1.58 -3.09 7.37
N ASP A 66 0.73 -2.11 7.10
CA ASP A 66 -0.55 -1.92 7.77
C ASP A 66 -1.67 -2.20 6.75
N VAL A 67 -2.80 -2.72 7.21
CA VAL A 67 -3.94 -3.09 6.36
C VAL A 67 -5.17 -2.30 6.79
N ALA A 68 -5.90 -1.76 5.82
CA ALA A 68 -7.22 -1.17 5.97
C ALA A 68 -8.22 -1.98 5.14
N GLU A 69 -9.37 -2.32 5.73
CA GLU A 69 -10.38 -3.19 5.10
C GLU A 69 -11.31 -2.42 4.13
N ASP A 70 -11.25 -1.09 4.14
CA ASP A 70 -12.01 -0.21 3.26
C ASP A 70 -11.35 1.18 3.17
N GLY A 71 -11.89 2.04 2.32
CA GLY A 71 -11.36 3.39 2.14
C GLY A 71 -11.60 4.31 3.34
N GLU A 72 -12.67 4.12 4.12
CA GLU A 72 -12.96 4.92 5.32
C GLU A 72 -11.89 4.68 6.39
N SER A 73 -11.55 3.42 6.61
CA SER A 73 -10.47 2.97 7.48
C SER A 73 -9.11 3.46 6.97
N ALA A 74 -8.89 3.48 5.65
CA ALA A 74 -7.67 4.03 5.06
C ALA A 74 -7.53 5.53 5.31
N ILE A 75 -8.61 6.31 5.13
CA ILE A 75 -8.63 7.75 5.39
C ILE A 75 -8.40 8.01 6.88
N ALA A 76 -9.13 7.33 7.77
CA ALA A 76 -8.97 7.47 9.21
C ALA A 76 -7.54 7.12 9.66
N TYR A 77 -6.94 6.09 9.06
CA TYR A 77 -5.53 5.74 9.28
C TYR A 77 -4.61 6.91 8.89
N LEU A 78 -4.75 7.47 7.68
CA LEU A 78 -3.92 8.58 7.21
C LEU A 78 -4.09 9.85 8.05
N GLU A 79 -5.33 10.18 8.41
CA GLU A 79 -5.64 11.31 9.30
C GLU A 79 -4.99 11.15 10.67
N SER A 80 -4.99 9.94 11.24
CA SER A 80 -4.32 9.65 12.52
C SER A 80 -2.81 9.89 12.49
N LYS A 81 -2.19 9.80 11.30
CA LYS A 81 -0.75 10.02 11.09
C LYS A 81 -0.41 11.44 10.66
N ARG A 82 -1.40 12.32 10.46
CA ARG A 82 -1.17 13.70 10.00
C ARG A 82 -0.23 14.50 10.91
N SER A 83 -0.29 14.26 12.22
CA SER A 83 0.58 14.89 13.22
C SER A 83 1.94 14.21 13.38
N HIS A 84 2.15 13.06 12.73
CA HIS A 84 3.35 12.21 12.81
C HIS A 84 3.82 11.83 11.40
N PRO A 85 4.43 12.75 10.63
CA PRO A 85 4.84 12.51 9.25
C PRO A 85 5.78 11.31 9.06
N GLU A 86 6.59 10.98 10.06
CA GLU A 86 7.48 9.82 10.10
C GLU A 86 6.75 8.46 10.18
N LEU A 87 5.48 8.49 10.59
CA LEU A 87 4.60 7.32 10.63
C LEU A 87 3.70 7.23 9.40
N THR A 88 3.73 8.23 8.52
CA THR A 88 2.95 8.22 7.28
C THR A 88 3.49 7.16 6.32
N PRO A 89 2.63 6.39 5.64
CA PRO A 89 3.08 5.40 4.69
C PRO A 89 3.78 6.06 3.50
N HIS A 90 4.85 5.43 3.05
CA HIS A 90 5.60 5.84 1.85
C HIS A 90 4.87 5.38 0.59
N LEU A 91 4.15 4.26 0.71
CA LEU A 91 3.45 3.57 -0.36
C LEU A 91 2.05 3.17 0.10
N ILE A 92 1.05 3.46 -0.71
CA ILE A 92 -0.31 2.94 -0.54
C ILE A 92 -0.61 1.98 -1.69
N LEU A 93 -0.97 0.75 -1.34
CA LEU A 93 -1.46 -0.29 -2.23
C LEU A 93 -2.97 -0.33 -2.09
N LEU A 94 -3.68 0.15 -3.11
CA LEU A 94 -5.14 0.26 -3.08
C LEU A 94 -5.74 -0.74 -4.06
N ASP A 95 -6.56 -1.67 -3.55
CA ASP A 95 -7.45 -2.45 -4.40
C ASP A 95 -8.58 -1.56 -4.94
N LEU A 96 -8.78 -1.62 -6.26
CA LEU A 96 -9.83 -0.86 -6.94
C LEU A 96 -11.12 -1.66 -7.11
N ASN A 97 -11.12 -2.96 -6.79
CA ASN A 97 -12.26 -3.84 -7.00
C ASN A 97 -13.20 -3.97 -5.78
N MET A 98 -12.90 -3.28 -4.67
CA MET A 98 -13.71 -3.31 -3.45
C MET A 98 -15.20 -2.95 -3.72
N PRO A 99 -16.16 -3.84 -3.37
CA PRO A 99 -17.58 -3.72 -3.72
C PRO A 99 -18.39 -2.68 -2.91
N ARG A 100 -17.80 -1.94 -1.96
CA ARG A 100 -18.56 -1.09 -1.01
C ARG A 100 -18.10 0.35 -0.87
N MET A 101 -16.91 0.70 -1.36
CA MET A 101 -16.43 2.09 -1.42
C MET A 101 -15.61 2.26 -2.68
N ASN A 102 -15.85 3.34 -3.41
CA ASN A 102 -14.99 3.70 -4.54
C ASN A 102 -13.59 3.93 -4.00
N GLY A 103 -12.63 3.04 -4.26
CA GLY A 103 -11.21 3.28 -3.93
C GLY A 103 -10.70 4.64 -4.42
N PHE A 104 -11.35 5.19 -5.46
CA PHE A 104 -11.17 6.56 -5.94
C PHE A 104 -11.44 7.67 -4.91
N GLN A 105 -12.32 7.49 -3.92
CA GLN A 105 -12.55 8.48 -2.86
C GLN A 105 -11.35 8.61 -1.92
N VAL A 106 -10.45 7.62 -1.88
CA VAL A 106 -9.16 7.73 -1.17
C VAL A 106 -8.19 8.65 -1.92
N LEU A 107 -8.43 8.91 -3.21
CA LEU A 107 -7.56 9.70 -4.09
C LEU A 107 -8.02 11.16 -4.31
N ASP A 108 -9.27 11.49 -3.98
CA ASP A 108 -9.86 12.84 -4.07
C ASP A 108 -9.55 13.68 -2.81
#